data_AF-A0A939FCU4-F1
#
_entry.id   AF-A0A939FCU4-F1
#
_cell.length_a   1.000
_cell.length_b   1.000
_cell.length_c   1.000
_cell.angle_alpha   90.00
_cell.angle_beta   90.00
_cell.angle_gamma   90.00
#
_symmetry.space_group_name_H-M   'P 1'
#
loop_
_entity.id
_entity.type
_entity.pdbx_description
1 polymer ?
#
loop_
_entity_poly.entity_id
_entity_poly.type
_entity_poly.pdbx_seq_one_letter_code
_entity_poly.pdbx_strand_id
1 'polypeptide(L)'
;GNANLFPVVGALELKYGKKVIPEGALAEMTRISHAIAEVVNLTPSTHQPYVGVSAFAHKAGLHASAIKVDPDLYQHMDPALVGNHMRMLVSDMAGRASIELKAKELGVELGGDRELVGRVVASVKERELRGYTYEAADASFELLLRKEVEGRALSYFRIESWRAIVEDRPDGTHANEATVKLWAKGERIVATAEGNGPVNALDRALRVGLERIYPELAQLELTDYKVRILEGKYGTDSTTRVLITTSDGRGEWSTVGVAENVIAASWQSLEDAYTYGLLRAGVAPAE
;
A
#
# COMPACT_ATOMS: atom_id res chain seq x y z
N GLY A 1 19.98 -17.95 -18.97
CA GLY A 1 20.31 -18.45 -17.62
C GLY A 1 19.98 -19.93 -17.52
N ASN A 2 20.28 -20.55 -16.37
CA ASN A 2 19.87 -21.93 -16.04
C ASN A 2 18.35 -22.05 -15.91
N ALA A 3 17.84 -23.29 -15.83
CA ALA A 3 16.43 -23.54 -15.53
C ALA A 3 16.04 -22.93 -14.19
N ASN A 4 14.92 -22.22 -14.14
CA ASN A 4 14.38 -21.66 -12.91
C ASN A 4 13.72 -22.78 -12.10
N LEU A 5 14.23 -23.05 -10.89
CA LEU A 5 13.77 -24.16 -10.06
C LEU A 5 12.36 -23.95 -9.52
N PHE A 6 11.89 -22.70 -9.33
CA PHE A 6 10.54 -22.44 -8.83
C PHE A 6 9.44 -22.99 -9.75
N PRO A 7 9.37 -22.63 -11.06
CA PRO A 7 8.38 -23.21 -11.96
C PRO A 7 8.58 -24.70 -12.19
N VAL A 8 9.83 -25.21 -12.18
CA VAL A 8 10.10 -26.65 -12.37
C VAL A 8 9.56 -27.47 -11.20
N VAL A 9 9.91 -27.10 -9.96
CA VAL A 9 9.43 -27.77 -8.75
C VAL A 9 7.91 -27.65 -8.62
N GLY A 10 7.35 -26.45 -8.82
CA GLY A 10 5.91 -26.22 -8.76
C GLY A 10 5.13 -27.10 -9.75
N ALA A 11 5.60 -27.20 -10.99
CA ALA A 11 4.98 -28.08 -11.98
C ALA A 11 5.10 -29.57 -11.59
N LEU A 12 6.29 -30.02 -11.20
CA LEU A 12 6.54 -31.43 -10.86
C LEU A 12 5.65 -31.90 -9.70
N GLU A 13 5.55 -31.12 -8.63
CA GLU A 13 4.76 -31.48 -7.46
C GLU A 13 3.25 -31.34 -7.74
N LEU A 14 2.80 -30.20 -8.27
CA LEU A 14 1.38 -29.85 -8.34
C LEU A 14 0.66 -30.33 -9.61
N LYS A 15 1.40 -30.61 -10.69
CA LYS A 15 0.83 -31.03 -11.98
C LYS A 15 1.20 -32.46 -12.37
N TYR A 16 2.38 -32.93 -11.95
CA TYR A 16 2.87 -34.28 -12.29
C TYR A 16 2.90 -35.25 -11.11
N GLY A 17 2.52 -34.81 -9.89
CA GLY A 17 2.48 -35.65 -8.70
C GLY A 17 3.83 -36.24 -8.31
N LYS A 18 4.93 -35.54 -8.63
CA LYS A 18 6.30 -35.95 -8.31
C LYS A 18 6.78 -35.21 -7.07
N LYS A 19 7.03 -35.95 -5.99
CA LYS A 19 7.70 -35.40 -4.80
C LYS A 19 9.19 -35.18 -5.11
N VAL A 20 9.62 -33.94 -5.17
CA VAL A 20 11.00 -33.52 -5.47
C VAL A 20 11.61 -32.67 -4.36
N ILE A 21 10.81 -32.22 -3.39
CA ILE A 21 11.27 -31.53 -2.18
C ILE A 21 10.64 -32.17 -0.92
N PRO A 22 11.17 -31.90 0.29
CA PRO A 22 10.58 -32.37 1.54
C PRO A 22 9.13 -31.91 1.72
N GLU A 23 8.35 -32.70 2.46
CA GLU A 23 6.96 -32.36 2.78
C GLU A 23 6.88 -31.01 3.52
N GLY A 24 5.90 -30.19 3.14
CA GLY A 24 5.72 -28.83 3.67
C GLY A 24 6.63 -27.76 3.05
N ALA A 25 7.73 -28.13 2.37
CA ALA A 25 8.67 -27.15 1.80
C ALA A 25 8.10 -26.37 0.60
N LEU A 26 7.04 -26.87 -0.04
CA LEU A 26 6.41 -26.19 -1.18
C LEU A 26 5.79 -24.84 -0.78
N ALA A 27 5.20 -24.77 0.42
CA ALA A 27 4.62 -23.54 0.95
C ALA A 27 5.66 -22.45 1.24
N GLU A 28 6.95 -22.79 1.27
CA GLU A 28 8.04 -21.82 1.49
C GLU A 28 8.57 -21.21 0.18
N MET A 29 8.13 -21.70 -0.98
CA MET A 29 8.66 -21.31 -2.29
C MET A 29 8.66 -19.80 -2.50
N THR A 30 7.55 -19.12 -2.21
CA THR A 30 7.43 -17.68 -2.38
C THR A 30 8.41 -16.93 -1.48
N ARG A 31 8.41 -17.23 -0.17
CA ARG A 31 9.34 -16.61 0.78
C ARG A 31 10.80 -16.81 0.37
N ILE A 32 11.18 -18.02 -0.05
CA ILE A 32 12.54 -18.34 -0.49
C ILE A 32 12.91 -17.57 -1.77
N SER A 33 11.98 -17.45 -2.74
CA SER A 33 12.22 -16.67 -3.96
C SER A 33 12.54 -15.21 -3.66
N HIS A 34 11.79 -14.60 -2.74
CA HIS A 34 12.03 -13.23 -2.30
C HIS A 34 13.35 -13.09 -1.54
N ALA A 35 13.65 -14.01 -0.61
CA ALA A 35 14.91 -13.99 0.14
C ALA A 35 16.14 -14.16 -0.76
N ILE A 36 16.08 -15.02 -1.79
CA ILE A 36 17.17 -15.16 -2.76
C ILE A 36 17.39 -13.85 -3.50
N ALA A 37 16.32 -13.23 -4.00
CA ALA A 37 16.38 -11.97 -4.74
C ALA A 37 16.99 -10.83 -3.90
N GLU A 38 16.64 -10.76 -2.62
CA GLU A 38 17.25 -9.84 -1.65
C GLU A 38 18.75 -10.09 -1.49
N VAL A 39 19.17 -11.34 -1.25
CA VAL A 39 20.58 -11.71 -1.07
C VAL A 39 21.44 -11.37 -2.28
N VAL A 40 20.90 -11.54 -3.50
CA VAL A 40 21.64 -11.24 -4.74
C VAL A 40 21.40 -9.82 -5.27
N ASN A 41 20.69 -8.98 -4.49
CA ASN A 41 20.35 -7.60 -4.84
C ASN A 41 19.69 -7.47 -6.23
N LEU A 42 18.74 -8.34 -6.51
CA LEU A 42 17.92 -8.32 -7.73
C LEU A 42 16.48 -7.97 -7.39
N THR A 43 15.86 -7.12 -8.20
CA THR A 43 14.41 -6.91 -8.13
C THR A 43 13.69 -8.20 -8.52
N PRO A 44 12.86 -8.79 -7.64
CA PRO A 44 12.09 -9.99 -7.98
C PRO A 44 11.18 -9.75 -9.20
N SER A 45 11.03 -10.77 -10.05
CA SER A 45 10.05 -10.70 -11.12
C SER A 45 8.64 -10.87 -10.56
N THR A 46 7.83 -9.81 -10.63
CA THR A 46 6.47 -9.81 -10.09
C THR A 46 5.55 -10.83 -10.79
N HIS A 47 5.86 -11.22 -12.03
CA HIS A 47 5.08 -12.16 -12.82
C HIS A 47 5.72 -13.56 -12.88
N GLN A 48 6.70 -13.84 -12.02
CA GLN A 48 7.33 -15.15 -11.98
C GLN A 48 6.28 -16.24 -11.68
N PRO A 49 6.21 -17.34 -12.45
CA PRO A 49 5.22 -18.38 -12.19
C PRO A 49 5.32 -18.90 -10.75
N TYR A 50 4.16 -19.15 -10.13
CA TYR A 50 3.97 -19.58 -8.73
C TYR A 50 4.39 -18.55 -7.66
N VAL A 51 5.56 -17.93 -7.77
CA VAL A 51 6.15 -17.15 -6.65
C VAL A 51 6.11 -15.64 -6.85
N GLY A 52 5.74 -15.16 -8.02
CA GLY A 52 5.59 -13.73 -8.26
C GLY A 52 4.37 -13.17 -7.53
N VAL A 53 4.50 -11.96 -6.97
CA VAL A 53 3.39 -11.25 -6.30
C VAL A 53 2.17 -10.99 -7.19
N SER A 54 2.37 -11.01 -8.52
CA SER A 54 1.31 -10.87 -9.53
C SER A 54 0.90 -12.21 -10.17
N ALA A 55 1.49 -13.33 -9.76
CA ALA A 55 1.22 -14.65 -10.36
C ALA A 55 -0.22 -15.12 -10.16
N PHE A 56 -0.87 -14.65 -9.09
CA PHE A 56 -2.27 -14.92 -8.75
C PHE A 56 -3.07 -13.62 -8.53
N ALA A 57 -2.62 -12.54 -9.16
CA ALA A 57 -3.32 -11.26 -9.11
C ALA A 57 -4.42 -11.20 -10.16
N HIS A 58 -5.60 -10.71 -9.76
CA HIS A 58 -6.76 -10.58 -10.63
C HIS A 58 -7.22 -9.13 -10.66
N LYS A 59 -7.27 -8.54 -11.85
CA LYS A 59 -7.79 -7.18 -12.05
C LYS A 59 -9.30 -7.19 -12.26
N ALA A 60 -9.96 -6.15 -11.75
CA ALA A 60 -11.39 -5.96 -11.86
C ALA A 60 -11.93 -6.13 -13.30
N GLY A 61 -13.13 -6.72 -13.41
CA GLY A 61 -13.79 -7.05 -14.69
C GLY A 61 -14.62 -8.33 -14.58
N LEU A 62 -14.92 -8.98 -15.70
CA LEU A 62 -15.62 -10.29 -15.74
C LEU A 62 -14.93 -11.36 -14.87
N HIS A 63 -13.61 -11.26 -14.71
CA HIS A 63 -12.80 -12.17 -13.89
C HIS A 63 -13.25 -12.16 -12.42
N ALA A 64 -13.50 -10.98 -11.84
CA ALA A 64 -13.87 -10.86 -10.42
C ALA A 64 -15.22 -11.53 -10.13
N SER A 65 -16.20 -11.42 -11.03
CA SER A 65 -17.49 -12.09 -10.88
C SER A 65 -17.36 -13.61 -10.93
N ALA A 66 -16.53 -14.15 -11.82
CA ALA A 66 -16.29 -15.58 -11.92
C ALA A 66 -15.51 -16.12 -10.71
N ILE A 67 -14.45 -15.42 -10.28
CA ILE A 67 -13.66 -15.79 -9.10
C ILE A 67 -14.50 -15.78 -7.82
N LYS A 68 -15.48 -14.87 -7.72
CA LYS A 68 -16.42 -14.86 -6.59
C LYS A 68 -17.27 -16.13 -6.53
N VAL A 69 -17.57 -16.74 -7.68
CA VAL A 69 -18.32 -18.00 -7.77
C VAL A 69 -17.39 -19.17 -7.51
N ASP A 70 -16.28 -19.23 -8.23
CA ASP A 70 -15.30 -20.30 -8.15
C ASP A 70 -13.90 -19.78 -8.56
N PRO A 71 -12.93 -19.70 -7.62
CA PRO A 71 -11.56 -19.29 -7.91
C PRO A 71 -10.87 -20.13 -8.99
N ASP A 72 -11.20 -21.42 -9.12
CA ASP A 72 -10.55 -22.34 -10.06
C ASP A 72 -10.86 -22.01 -11.53
N LEU A 73 -11.87 -21.19 -11.79
CA LEU A 73 -12.18 -20.69 -13.15
C LEU A 73 -11.06 -19.80 -13.73
N TYR A 74 -10.26 -19.18 -12.87
CA TYR A 74 -9.17 -18.29 -13.26
C TYR A 74 -7.84 -18.61 -12.56
N GLN A 75 -7.83 -19.56 -11.64
CA GLN A 75 -6.63 -20.04 -10.97
C GLN A 75 -6.40 -21.50 -11.32
N HIS A 76 -5.23 -21.78 -11.86
CA HIS A 76 -4.83 -23.15 -12.15
C HIS A 76 -4.56 -24.01 -10.89
N MET A 77 -4.52 -23.43 -9.69
CA MET A 77 -4.25 -24.10 -8.40
C MET A 77 -4.46 -23.10 -7.24
N ASP A 78 -4.65 -23.63 -6.02
CA ASP A 78 -4.71 -22.81 -4.79
C ASP A 78 -3.34 -22.20 -4.43
N PRO A 79 -3.15 -20.87 -4.54
CA PRO A 79 -1.85 -20.21 -4.31
C PRO A 79 -1.23 -20.47 -2.94
N ALA A 80 -2.03 -20.82 -1.92
CA ALA A 80 -1.53 -21.14 -0.59
C ALA A 80 -0.54 -22.33 -0.61
N LEU A 81 -0.68 -23.26 -1.57
CA LEU A 81 0.20 -24.42 -1.73
C LEU A 81 1.67 -24.05 -2.03
N VAL A 82 1.93 -22.86 -2.56
CA VAL A 82 3.27 -22.35 -2.88
C VAL A 82 3.68 -21.15 -2.01
N GLY A 83 2.94 -20.91 -0.92
CA GLY A 83 3.17 -19.77 -0.03
C GLY A 83 2.79 -18.42 -0.65
N ASN A 84 1.94 -18.43 -1.67
CA ASN A 84 1.43 -17.23 -2.30
C ASN A 84 -0.06 -17.05 -1.91
N HIS A 85 -0.68 -15.97 -2.36
CA HIS A 85 -2.09 -15.71 -2.11
C HIS A 85 -2.76 -15.07 -3.32
N MET A 86 -4.09 -15.21 -3.39
CA MET A 86 -4.89 -14.49 -4.37
C MET A 86 -4.93 -13.01 -3.99
N ARG A 87 -4.64 -12.14 -4.97
CA ARG A 87 -4.71 -10.68 -4.78
C ARG A 87 -5.70 -10.06 -5.74
N MET A 88 -6.75 -9.44 -5.22
CA MET A 88 -7.70 -8.67 -6.02
C MET A 88 -7.18 -7.24 -6.19
N LEU A 89 -7.09 -6.78 -7.44
CA LEU A 89 -6.68 -5.43 -7.77
C LEU A 89 -7.92 -4.56 -8.03
N VAL A 90 -7.99 -3.43 -7.32
CA VAL A 90 -9.09 -2.47 -7.45
C VAL A 90 -8.65 -1.33 -8.38
N SER A 91 -9.43 -1.10 -9.44
CA SER A 91 -9.24 0.03 -10.37
C SER A 91 -10.58 0.68 -10.73
N ASP A 92 -10.59 1.64 -11.65
CA ASP A 92 -11.74 2.25 -12.33
C ASP A 92 -12.79 1.26 -12.85
N MET A 93 -12.36 0.07 -13.28
CA MET A 93 -13.22 -1.04 -13.71
C MET A 93 -13.79 -1.86 -12.54
N ALA A 94 -13.51 -1.49 -11.29
CA ALA A 94 -14.05 -2.16 -10.11
C ALA A 94 -15.58 -2.19 -10.13
N GLY A 95 -16.10 -3.41 -10.21
CA GLY A 95 -17.50 -3.71 -9.92
C GLY A 95 -17.68 -4.09 -8.45
N ARG A 96 -18.93 -4.34 -8.06
CA ARG A 96 -19.27 -4.80 -6.71
C ARG A 96 -18.49 -6.04 -6.29
N ALA A 97 -18.37 -7.03 -7.18
CA ALA A 97 -17.64 -8.27 -6.91
C ALA A 97 -16.16 -8.01 -6.57
N SER A 98 -15.50 -7.08 -7.26
CA SER A 98 -14.10 -6.71 -6.96
C SER A 98 -13.95 -6.09 -5.58
N ILE A 99 -14.87 -5.18 -5.22
CA ILE A 99 -14.88 -4.54 -3.90
C ILE A 99 -15.14 -5.56 -2.79
N GLU A 100 -16.11 -6.46 -2.97
CA GLU A 100 -16.43 -7.50 -1.98
C GLU A 100 -15.26 -8.49 -1.80
N LEU A 101 -14.62 -8.92 -2.90
CA LEU A 101 -13.45 -9.81 -2.84
C LEU A 101 -12.27 -9.11 -2.15
N LYS A 102 -11.98 -7.85 -2.50
CA LYS A 102 -10.89 -7.10 -1.88
C LYS A 102 -11.15 -6.79 -0.41
N ALA A 103 -12.39 -6.45 -0.04
CA ALA A 103 -12.74 -6.22 1.36
C ALA A 103 -12.57 -7.50 2.19
N LYS A 104 -12.95 -8.67 1.64
CA LYS A 104 -12.71 -9.97 2.27
C LYS A 104 -11.21 -10.27 2.42
N GLU A 105 -10.41 -10.00 1.38
CA GLU A 105 -8.95 -10.14 1.41
C GLU A 105 -8.31 -9.28 2.51
N LEU A 106 -8.81 -8.06 2.71
CA LEU A 106 -8.36 -7.12 3.74
C LEU A 106 -8.99 -7.35 5.13
N GLY A 107 -9.86 -8.34 5.28
CA GLY A 107 -10.56 -8.60 6.55
C GLY A 107 -11.56 -7.52 6.97
N VAL A 108 -12.09 -6.75 6.03
CA VAL A 108 -13.11 -5.72 6.27
C VAL A 108 -14.50 -6.28 5.92
N GLU A 109 -15.38 -6.40 6.91
CA GLU A 109 -16.73 -6.91 6.72
C GLU A 109 -17.68 -5.83 6.18
N LEU A 110 -18.22 -6.05 4.97
CA LEU A 110 -19.22 -5.15 4.36
C LEU A 110 -20.68 -5.53 4.70
N GLY A 111 -20.89 -6.61 5.47
CA GLY A 111 -22.23 -7.03 5.95
C GLY A 111 -23.25 -7.38 4.87
N GLY A 112 -22.85 -7.54 3.60
CA GLY A 112 -23.77 -7.73 2.48
C GLY A 112 -24.60 -6.48 2.13
N ASP A 113 -24.24 -5.31 2.67
CA ASP A 113 -24.90 -4.04 2.40
C ASP A 113 -24.58 -3.58 0.97
N ARG A 114 -25.58 -3.73 0.09
CA ARG A 114 -25.46 -3.35 -1.34
C ARG A 114 -25.30 -1.85 -1.54
N GLU A 115 -25.83 -1.03 -0.65
CA GLU A 115 -25.70 0.42 -0.72
C GLU A 115 -24.29 0.85 -0.33
N LEU A 116 -23.75 0.30 0.76
CA LEU A 116 -22.35 0.49 1.17
C LEU A 116 -21.38 0.12 0.05
N VAL A 117 -21.52 -1.08 -0.53
CA VAL A 117 -20.68 -1.50 -1.67
C VAL A 117 -20.82 -0.52 -2.84
N GLY A 118 -22.04 -0.02 -3.09
CA GLY A 118 -22.30 1.00 -4.11
C GLY A 118 -21.56 2.31 -3.86
N ARG A 119 -21.55 2.80 -2.60
CA ARG A 119 -20.81 4.00 -2.20
C ARG A 119 -19.31 3.82 -2.39
N VAL A 120 -18.76 2.68 -1.96
CA VAL A 120 -17.33 2.37 -2.15
C VAL A 120 -16.97 2.37 -3.64
N VAL A 121 -17.76 1.71 -4.49
CA VAL A 121 -17.53 1.71 -5.96
C VAL A 121 -17.53 3.14 -6.52
N ALA A 122 -18.47 3.99 -6.08
CA ALA A 122 -18.52 5.39 -6.51
C ALA A 122 -17.29 6.17 -6.03
N SER A 123 -16.90 6.04 -4.76
CA SER A 123 -15.72 6.69 -4.16
C SER A 123 -14.42 6.28 -4.86
N VAL A 124 -14.26 5.00 -5.19
CA VAL A 124 -13.11 4.49 -5.97
C VAL A 124 -13.05 5.15 -7.35
N LYS A 125 -14.17 5.14 -8.09
CA LYS A 125 -14.23 5.73 -9.43
C LYS A 125 -13.94 7.23 -9.42
N GLU A 126 -14.51 7.98 -8.47
CA GLU A 126 -14.28 9.41 -8.32
C GLU A 126 -12.81 9.73 -8.00
N ARG A 127 -12.17 8.91 -7.17
CA ARG A 127 -10.76 9.08 -6.82
C ARG A 127 -9.83 8.68 -7.95
N GLU A 128 -10.10 7.59 -8.67
CA GLU A 128 -9.31 7.20 -9.85
C GLU A 128 -9.36 8.28 -10.94
N LEU A 129 -10.52 8.92 -11.17
CA LEU A 129 -10.65 10.06 -12.09
C LEU A 129 -9.80 11.27 -11.66
N ARG A 130 -9.54 11.44 -10.36
CA ARG A 130 -8.63 12.46 -9.82
C ARG A 130 -7.16 12.05 -9.89
N GLY A 131 -6.88 10.79 -10.26
CA GLY A 131 -5.54 10.28 -10.45
C GLY A 131 -5.10 9.20 -9.45
N TYR A 132 -5.93 8.86 -8.45
CA TYR A 132 -5.59 7.81 -7.47
C TYR A 132 -5.40 6.45 -8.17
N THR A 133 -4.61 5.57 -7.57
CA THR A 133 -4.49 4.18 -8.01
C THR A 133 -4.50 3.27 -6.79
N TYR A 134 -5.57 2.51 -6.63
CA TYR A 134 -5.70 1.60 -5.49
C TYR A 134 -5.05 0.24 -5.74
N GLU A 135 -4.83 -0.12 -7.01
CA GLU A 135 -4.08 -1.31 -7.43
C GLU A 135 -2.68 -1.43 -6.78
N ALA A 136 -2.02 -0.29 -6.53
CA ALA A 136 -0.69 -0.22 -5.93
C ALA A 136 -0.68 0.36 -4.51
N ALA A 137 -1.86 0.58 -3.90
CA ALA A 137 -1.99 1.24 -2.60
C ALA A 137 -3.10 0.62 -1.74
N ASP A 138 -2.91 -0.65 -1.40
CA ASP A 138 -3.90 -1.44 -0.66
C ASP A 138 -4.23 -0.82 0.72
N ALA A 139 -3.25 -0.20 1.40
CA ALA A 139 -3.51 0.46 2.69
C ALA A 139 -4.42 1.68 2.54
N SER A 140 -4.18 2.55 1.55
CA SER A 140 -5.09 3.67 1.28
C SER A 140 -6.49 3.20 0.86
N PHE A 141 -6.59 2.06 0.18
CA PHE A 141 -7.90 1.46 -0.14
C PHE A 141 -8.60 0.92 1.11
N GLU A 142 -7.87 0.25 2.01
CA GLU A 142 -8.43 -0.24 3.27
C GLU A 142 -8.93 0.90 4.16
N LEU A 143 -8.17 1.99 4.27
CA LEU A 143 -8.60 3.19 5.00
C LEU A 143 -9.88 3.80 4.39
N LEU A 144 -9.99 3.82 3.06
CA LEU A 144 -11.22 4.23 2.37
C LEU A 144 -12.39 3.30 2.72
N LEU A 145 -12.20 1.98 2.67
CA LEU A 145 -13.23 1.01 3.02
C LEU A 145 -13.73 1.20 4.46
N ARG A 146 -12.80 1.29 5.42
CA ARG A 146 -13.14 1.49 6.83
C ARG A 146 -13.89 2.79 7.04
N LYS A 147 -13.49 3.86 6.34
CA LYS A 147 -14.22 5.13 6.37
C LYS A 147 -15.67 4.99 5.90
N GLU A 148 -15.91 4.25 4.81
CA GLU A 148 -17.26 4.05 4.28
C GLU A 148 -18.12 3.14 5.19
N VAL A 149 -17.50 2.17 5.87
CA VAL A 149 -18.15 1.26 6.83
C VAL A 149 -18.51 2.01 8.13
N GLU A 150 -17.57 2.75 8.70
CA GLU A 150 -17.75 3.46 9.98
C GLU A 150 -18.47 4.80 9.83
N GLY A 151 -18.63 5.29 8.59
CA GLY A 151 -19.19 6.60 8.27
C GLY A 151 -18.27 7.78 8.59
N ARG A 152 -17.06 7.52 9.08
CA ARG A 152 -16.02 8.52 9.42
C ARG A 152 -14.64 7.93 9.22
N ALA A 153 -13.64 8.77 8.95
CA ALA A 153 -12.26 8.33 8.87
C ALA A 153 -11.75 7.88 10.26
N LEU A 154 -10.82 6.92 10.27
CA LEU A 154 -10.04 6.62 11.46
C LEU A 154 -9.29 7.89 11.88
N SER A 155 -9.44 8.30 13.14
CA SER A 155 -8.75 9.46 13.69
C SER A 155 -7.87 9.02 14.84
N TYR A 156 -6.56 9.07 14.61
CA TYR A 156 -5.54 8.94 15.66
C TYR A 156 -4.93 10.31 15.98
N PHE A 157 -4.78 11.13 14.95
CA PHE A 157 -4.28 12.48 15.06
C PHE A 157 -4.94 13.32 13.98
N ARG A 158 -4.96 14.64 14.20
CA ARG A 158 -5.44 15.61 13.22
C ARG A 158 -4.37 16.63 12.93
N ILE A 159 -4.09 16.80 11.65
CA ILE A 159 -3.13 17.79 11.17
C ILE A 159 -3.78 19.18 11.20
N GLU A 160 -3.17 20.11 11.92
CA GLU A 160 -3.56 21.53 11.92
C GLU A 160 -2.91 22.26 10.73
N SER A 161 -1.61 22.07 10.53
CA SER A 161 -0.88 22.60 9.38
C SER A 161 0.50 21.96 9.27
N TRP A 162 1.09 22.02 8.09
CA TRP A 162 2.50 21.73 7.88
C TRP A 162 3.12 22.81 6.99
N ARG A 163 4.43 22.96 7.09
CA ARG A 163 5.23 23.84 6.26
C ARG A 163 6.57 23.18 6.03
N ALA A 164 7.03 23.16 4.78
CA ALA A 164 8.40 22.79 4.44
C ALA A 164 9.12 24.02 3.88
N ILE A 165 10.38 24.18 4.25
CA ILE A 165 11.30 25.21 3.78
C ILE A 165 12.45 24.48 3.10
N VAL A 166 12.76 24.88 1.88
CA VAL A 166 13.89 24.37 1.09
C VAL A 166 14.77 25.56 0.77
N GLU A 167 16.05 25.47 1.16
CA GLU A 167 17.05 26.50 0.91
C GLU A 167 18.13 25.94 0.00
N ASP A 168 18.41 26.66 -1.08
CA ASP A 168 19.60 26.50 -1.88
C ASP A 168 20.57 27.62 -1.51
N ARG A 169 21.72 27.26 -0.92
CA ARG A 169 22.66 28.24 -0.38
C ARG A 169 23.84 28.43 -1.35
N PRO A 170 24.41 29.67 -1.43
CA PRO A 170 25.52 29.95 -2.35
C PRO A 170 26.79 29.10 -2.12
N ASP A 171 26.93 28.47 -0.95
CA ASP A 171 28.01 27.54 -0.62
C ASP A 171 27.80 26.12 -1.17
N GLY A 172 26.70 25.91 -1.92
CA GLY A 172 26.32 24.63 -2.50
C GLY A 172 25.65 23.69 -1.51
N THR A 173 25.35 24.14 -0.29
CA THR A 173 24.57 23.34 0.67
C THR A 173 23.08 23.51 0.42
N HIS A 174 22.35 22.40 0.55
CA HIS A 174 20.90 22.39 0.53
C HIS A 174 20.41 22.10 1.95
N ALA A 175 19.53 22.96 2.48
CA ALA A 175 18.88 22.72 3.75
C ALA A 175 17.38 22.52 3.54
N ASN A 176 16.83 21.50 4.19
CA ASN A 176 15.40 21.23 4.17
C ASN A 176 14.92 21.09 5.61
N GLU A 177 13.98 21.94 5.99
CA GLU A 177 13.34 21.92 7.30
C GLU A 177 11.83 21.82 7.12
N ALA A 178 11.15 21.10 7.98
CA ALA A 178 9.70 21.12 8.03
C ALA A 178 9.20 21.32 9.45
N THR A 179 8.08 22.04 9.57
CA THR A 179 7.32 22.20 10.81
C THR A 179 5.92 21.62 10.61
N VAL A 180 5.52 20.71 11.49
CA VAL A 180 4.17 20.11 11.53
C VAL A 180 3.49 20.53 12.83
N LYS A 181 2.26 21.03 12.71
CA LYS A 181 1.35 21.29 13.83
C LYS A 181 0.22 20.29 13.76
N LEU A 182 -0.01 19.56 14.84
CA LEU A 182 -1.02 18.50 14.90
C LEU A 182 -1.63 18.40 16.30
N TRP A 183 -2.74 17.66 16.37
CA TRP A 183 -3.42 17.28 17.59
C TRP A 183 -3.42 15.76 17.71
N ALA A 184 -3.11 15.22 18.89
CA ALA A 184 -3.20 13.79 19.18
C ALA A 184 -3.49 13.57 20.68
N LYS A 185 -4.43 12.68 21.00
CA LYS A 185 -5.00 12.46 22.34
C LYS A 185 -5.31 13.75 23.10
N GLY A 186 -5.89 14.74 22.42
CA GLY A 186 -6.23 16.05 22.98
C GLY A 186 -5.05 17.01 23.20
N GLU A 187 -3.82 16.62 22.88
CA GLU A 187 -2.63 17.46 22.99
C GLU A 187 -2.28 18.13 21.66
N ARG A 188 -2.07 19.45 21.68
CA ARG A 188 -1.54 20.20 20.54
C ARG A 188 -0.02 20.15 20.51
N ILE A 189 0.53 19.68 19.41
CA ILE A 189 1.97 19.47 19.23
C ILE A 189 2.47 20.30 18.05
N VAL A 190 3.65 20.89 18.23
CA VAL A 190 4.40 21.54 17.16
C VAL A 190 5.77 20.88 17.11
N ALA A 191 6.07 20.23 16.00
CA ALA A 191 7.32 19.52 15.80
C ALA A 191 8.04 20.06 14.56
N THR A 192 9.35 20.20 14.66
CA THR A 192 10.22 20.67 13.57
C THR A 192 11.36 19.67 13.39
N ALA A 193 11.71 19.37 12.14
CA ALA A 193 12.81 18.48 11.82
C ALA A 193 13.48 18.86 10.49
N GLU A 194 14.77 18.53 10.39
CA GLU A 194 15.55 18.63 9.16
C GLU A 194 15.59 17.29 8.41
N GLY A 195 15.76 17.35 7.09
CA GLY A 195 15.85 16.16 6.26
C GLY A 195 16.66 16.36 4.99
N ASN A 196 16.89 15.27 4.26
CA ASN A 196 17.59 15.29 2.97
C ASN A 196 16.75 15.92 1.84
N GLY A 197 15.47 16.18 2.10
CA GLY A 197 14.50 16.80 1.20
C GLY A 197 13.25 17.20 1.97
N PRO A 198 12.34 18.00 1.38
CA PRO A 198 11.15 18.51 2.08
C PRO A 198 10.23 17.38 2.57
N VAL A 199 10.09 16.30 1.80
CA VAL A 199 9.26 15.13 2.19
C VAL A 199 9.88 14.39 3.37
N ASN A 200 11.21 14.20 3.38
CA ASN A 200 11.89 13.55 4.49
C ASN A 200 11.86 14.42 5.76
N ALA A 201 11.98 15.74 5.62
CA ALA A 201 11.82 16.67 6.74
C ALA A 201 10.39 16.60 7.31
N LEU A 202 9.36 16.53 6.45
CA LEU A 202 7.95 16.37 6.87
C LEU A 202 7.71 15.04 7.59
N ASP A 203 8.19 13.93 7.06
CA ASP A 203 8.11 12.60 7.70
C ASP A 203 8.77 12.63 9.09
N ARG A 204 9.99 13.17 9.19
CA ARG A 204 10.69 13.30 10.47
C ARG A 204 9.96 14.20 11.46
N ALA A 205 9.43 15.33 11.01
CA ALA A 205 8.68 16.25 11.87
C ALA A 205 7.38 15.61 12.37
N LEU A 206 6.66 14.89 11.50
CA LEU A 206 5.46 14.14 11.87
C LEU A 206 5.79 13.06 12.90
N ARG A 207 6.87 12.30 12.67
CA ARG A 207 7.37 11.28 13.60
C ARG A 207 7.72 11.86 14.97
N VAL A 208 8.53 12.91 15.00
CA VAL A 208 8.90 13.61 16.26
C VAL A 208 7.65 14.07 17.00
N GLY A 209 6.63 14.54 16.28
CA GLY A 209 5.37 14.97 16.87
C GLY A 209 4.54 13.83 17.47
N LEU A 210 4.53 12.66 16.82
CA LEU A 210 3.63 11.56 17.19
C LEU A 210 4.27 10.45 18.03
N GLU A 211 5.57 10.22 17.92
CA GLU A 211 6.27 9.07 18.52
C GLU A 211 6.14 9.04 20.05
N ARG A 212 6.13 10.19 20.72
CA ARG A 212 5.90 10.25 22.18
C ARG A 212 4.52 9.72 22.57
N ILE A 213 3.50 9.91 21.73
CA ILE A 213 2.11 9.52 21.98
C ILE A 213 1.81 8.11 21.45
N TYR A 214 2.49 7.75 20.37
CA TYR A 214 2.41 6.46 19.68
C TYR A 214 3.81 5.90 19.43
N PRO A 215 4.44 5.27 20.44
CA PRO A 215 5.78 4.67 20.31
C PRO A 215 5.87 3.61 19.21
N GLU A 216 4.74 3.03 18.80
CA GLU A 216 4.63 2.07 17.71
C GLU A 216 5.08 2.65 16.36
N LEU A 217 5.10 3.98 16.23
CA LEU A 217 5.59 4.65 15.02
C LEU A 217 7.11 4.63 14.90
N ALA A 218 7.86 4.39 15.98
CA ALA A 218 9.32 4.42 15.97
C ALA A 218 9.94 3.39 15.01
N GLN A 219 9.27 2.24 14.84
CA GLN A 219 9.71 1.15 13.97
C GLN A 219 9.36 1.34 12.49
N LEU A 220 8.60 2.39 12.14
CA LEU A 220 8.18 2.60 10.74
C LEU A 220 9.33 3.14 9.90
N GLU A 221 9.57 2.51 8.76
CA GLU A 221 10.56 2.96 7.78
C GLU A 221 9.92 3.12 6.41
N LEU A 222 10.23 4.23 5.73
CA LEU A 222 9.84 4.42 4.34
C LEU A 222 10.82 3.66 3.45
N THR A 223 10.37 2.57 2.82
CA THR A 223 11.23 1.67 2.04
C THR A 223 11.20 1.92 0.53
N ASP A 224 10.13 2.51 -0.01
CA ASP A 224 10.03 2.89 -1.43
C ASP A 224 9.21 4.16 -1.63
N TYR A 225 9.61 4.97 -2.60
CA TYR A 225 9.00 6.27 -2.91
C TYR A 225 8.93 6.47 -4.42
N LYS A 226 7.71 6.58 -4.96
CA LYS A 226 7.48 6.72 -6.40
C LYS A 226 6.59 7.91 -6.70
N VAL A 227 7.09 8.82 -7.52
CA VAL A 227 6.33 9.96 -8.04
C VAL A 227 5.95 9.69 -9.48
N ARG A 228 4.69 9.94 -9.83
CA ARG A 228 4.21 9.99 -11.21
C ARG A 228 3.48 11.29 -11.46
N ILE A 229 3.93 12.03 -12.46
CA ILE A 229 3.19 13.17 -12.99
C ILE A 229 2.13 12.62 -13.93
N LEU A 230 0.86 12.94 -13.63
CA LEU A 230 -0.26 12.51 -14.45
C LEU A 230 -0.45 13.50 -15.59
N GLU A 231 -0.61 12.99 -16.80
CA GLU A 231 -0.81 13.82 -17.98
C GLU A 231 -2.16 14.54 -17.90
N GLY A 232 -2.13 15.87 -18.04
CA GLY A 232 -3.28 16.76 -17.96
C GLY A 232 -3.00 18.11 -18.65
N LYS A 233 -4.02 18.96 -18.77
CA LYS A 233 -3.85 20.29 -19.39
C LYS A 233 -2.94 21.15 -18.50
N TYR A 234 -1.75 21.48 -19.02
CA TYR A 234 -0.77 22.49 -18.58
C TYR A 234 0.37 22.04 -17.63
N GLY A 235 1.57 21.87 -18.20
CA GLY A 235 2.89 22.17 -17.60
C GLY A 235 3.10 21.82 -16.10
N THR A 236 3.63 22.78 -15.34
CA THR A 236 3.94 22.64 -13.89
C THR A 236 2.71 22.49 -13.00
N ASP A 237 1.50 22.67 -13.54
CA ASP A 237 0.22 22.51 -12.85
C ASP A 237 -0.35 21.07 -13.02
N SER A 238 0.51 20.13 -13.41
CA SER A 238 0.12 18.74 -13.60
C SER A 238 -0.14 18.05 -12.27
N THR A 239 -1.26 17.33 -12.17
CA THR A 239 -1.57 16.50 -11.02
C THR A 239 -0.47 15.50 -10.75
N THR A 240 0.04 15.49 -9.53
CA THR A 240 1.09 14.59 -9.06
C THR A 240 0.49 13.47 -8.24
N ARG A 241 0.85 12.23 -8.58
CA ARG A 241 0.58 11.04 -7.77
C ARG A 241 1.85 10.58 -7.08
N VAL A 242 1.77 10.35 -5.78
CA VAL A 242 2.86 9.79 -4.97
C VAL A 242 2.41 8.46 -4.37
N LEU A 243 3.26 7.45 -4.50
CA LEU A 243 3.14 6.17 -3.82
C LEU A 243 4.27 6.06 -2.79
N ILE A 244 3.93 5.74 -1.56
CA ILE A 244 4.86 5.50 -0.46
C ILE A 244 4.68 4.07 0.01
N THR A 245 5.77 3.30 0.10
CA THR A 245 5.79 2.02 0.80
C THR A 245 6.46 2.20 2.15
N THR A 246 5.77 1.74 3.20
CA THR A 246 6.24 1.79 4.58
C THR A 246 6.35 0.37 5.11
N SER A 247 7.40 0.10 5.88
CA SER A 247 7.65 -1.16 6.57
C SER A 247 7.68 -0.93 8.07
N ASP A 248 7.22 -1.92 8.85
CA ASP A 248 7.42 -2.00 10.30
C ASP A 248 8.46 -3.08 10.69
N GLY A 249 9.24 -3.56 9.71
CA GLY A 249 10.17 -4.68 9.86
C GLY A 249 9.50 -6.06 9.90
N ARG A 250 8.16 -6.14 9.97
CA ARG A 250 7.40 -7.40 9.91
C ARG A 250 6.64 -7.56 8.60
N GLY A 251 6.25 -6.46 7.97
CA GLY A 251 5.74 -6.43 6.61
C GLY A 251 5.61 -5.02 6.10
N GLU A 252 5.15 -4.89 4.86
CA GLU A 252 5.10 -3.61 4.16
C GLU A 252 3.68 -3.28 3.70
N TRP A 253 3.39 -1.99 3.57
CA TRP A 253 2.16 -1.49 2.99
C TRP A 253 2.43 -0.26 2.14
N SER A 254 1.61 -0.08 1.10
CA SER A 254 1.72 1.06 0.21
C SER A 254 0.50 1.96 0.31
N THR A 255 0.73 3.27 0.34
CA THR A 255 -0.30 4.31 0.36
C THR A 255 -0.14 5.24 -0.84
N VAL A 256 -1.21 5.95 -1.21
CA VAL A 256 -1.24 6.86 -2.35
C VAL A 256 -1.77 8.23 -1.95
N GLY A 257 -1.09 9.26 -2.42
CA GLY A 257 -1.57 10.64 -2.35
C GLY A 257 -1.59 11.29 -3.72
N VAL A 258 -2.56 12.16 -3.96
CA VAL A 258 -2.73 12.85 -5.24
C VAL A 258 -3.08 14.30 -5.00
N ALA A 259 -2.24 15.20 -5.52
CA ALA A 259 -2.39 16.63 -5.36
C ALA A 259 -1.76 17.39 -6.54
N GLU A 260 -1.98 18.70 -6.59
CA GLU A 260 -1.41 19.61 -7.60
C GLU A 260 0.12 19.73 -7.52
N ASN A 261 0.73 19.32 -6.41
CA ASN A 261 2.19 19.30 -6.27
C ASN A 261 2.69 18.08 -5.49
N VAL A 262 3.98 17.77 -5.70
CA VAL A 262 4.64 16.59 -5.11
C VAL A 262 4.65 16.60 -3.58
N ILE A 263 4.79 17.76 -2.93
CA ILE A 263 4.87 17.85 -1.47
C ILE A 263 3.50 17.54 -0.85
N ALA A 264 2.44 18.15 -1.38
CA ALA A 264 1.07 17.89 -0.92
C ALA A 264 0.61 16.45 -1.19
N ALA A 265 0.98 15.88 -2.35
CA ALA A 265 0.69 14.48 -2.66
C ALA A 265 1.46 13.53 -1.73
N SER A 266 2.73 13.84 -1.44
CA SER A 266 3.53 13.09 -0.46
C SER A 266 2.93 13.16 0.94
N TRP A 267 2.46 14.34 1.35
CA TRP A 267 1.84 14.53 2.66
C TRP A 267 0.60 13.65 2.85
N GLN A 268 -0.32 13.64 1.86
CA GLN A 268 -1.50 12.77 1.92
C GLN A 268 -1.11 11.29 2.06
N SER A 269 -0.11 10.86 1.30
CA SER A 269 0.39 9.48 1.33
C SER A 269 1.05 9.13 2.68
N LEU A 270 1.80 10.06 3.28
CA LEU A 270 2.41 9.92 4.61
C LEU A 270 1.35 9.84 5.72
N GLU A 271 0.32 10.68 5.67
CA GLU A 271 -0.77 10.68 6.64
C GLU A 271 -1.52 9.34 6.63
N ASP A 272 -1.84 8.82 5.44
CA ASP A 272 -2.38 7.47 5.27
C ASP A 272 -1.41 6.40 5.80
N ALA A 273 -0.10 6.55 5.54
CA ALA A 273 0.90 5.54 5.93
C ALA A 273 0.99 5.41 7.46
N TYR A 274 0.98 6.53 8.18
CA TYR A 274 1.01 6.57 9.63
C TYR A 274 -0.31 6.08 10.24
N THR A 275 -1.44 6.53 9.68
CA THR A 275 -2.79 6.07 10.08
C THR A 275 -2.91 4.55 9.94
N TYR A 276 -2.44 4.00 8.83
CA TYR A 276 -2.43 2.56 8.60
C TYR A 276 -1.45 1.82 9.52
N GLY A 277 -0.26 2.40 9.75
CA GLY A 277 0.71 1.85 10.70
C GLY A 277 0.15 1.69 12.11
N LEU A 278 -0.58 2.70 12.60
CA LEU A 278 -1.26 2.66 13.91
C LEU A 278 -2.38 1.62 13.95
N LEU A 279 -3.18 1.55 12.89
CA LEU A 279 -4.21 0.50 12.73
C LEU A 279 -3.59 -0.89 12.79
N ARG A 280 -2.50 -1.12 12.05
CA ARG A 280 -1.79 -2.41 12.01
C ARG A 280 -1.13 -2.76 13.34
N ALA A 281 -0.69 -1.76 14.09
CA ALA A 281 -0.16 -1.92 15.44
C ALA A 281 -1.26 -2.20 16.50
N GLY A 282 -2.53 -2.18 16.12
CA GLY A 282 -3.66 -2.45 17.03
C GLY A 282 -3.98 -1.30 17.97
N VAL A 283 -3.52 -0.09 17.66
CA VAL A 283 -3.85 1.11 18.43
C VAL A 283 -5.33 1.44 18.23
N ALA A 284 -6.05 1.76 19.30
CA ALA A 284 -7.44 2.20 19.20
C ALA A 284 -7.51 3.65 18.68
N PRO A 285 -8.35 3.96 17.69
CA PRO A 285 -8.54 5.33 17.20
C PRO A 285 -9.10 6.25 18.30
N ALA A 286 -8.31 7.25 18.69
CA ALA A 286 -8.71 8.32 19.60
C ALA A 286 -7.84 9.55 19.32
N GLU A 287 -8.49 10.65 18.90
CA GLU A 287 -7.87 11.96 18.67
C GLU A 287 -7.69 12.76 19.97
#